data_AF-A0A840ZPK7-F1
#
_entry.id   AF-A0A840ZPK7-F1
#
_cell.length_a   1.000
_cell.length_b   1.000
_cell.length_c   1.000
_cell.angle_alpha   90.00
_cell.angle_beta   90.00
_cell.angle_gamma   90.00
#
_symmetry.space_group_name_H-M   'P 1'
#
loop_
_entity.id
_entity.type
_entity.pdbx_description
1 polymer ?
#
loop_
_entity_poly.entity_id
_entity_poly.type
_entity_poly.pdbx_seq_one_letter_code
_entity_poly.pdbx_strand_id
1 'polypeptide(L)'
;MTARLAHLPLPAAYGQRPDGTTWISFGDPAKGRHIQIDGPLCAKAAADICRAVNAFGPAAFALEAVRSDCRDPDTDTALAPATGELVEAALAAMEGRA
;
A
#
# COMPACT_ATOMS: atom_id res chain seq x y z
N MET A 1 15.21 10.89 -8.35
CA MET A 1 14.81 9.63 -9.02
C MET A 1 14.07 8.78 -8.01
N THR A 2 12.75 8.87 -7.97
CA THR A 2 11.92 7.94 -7.22
C THR A 2 12.17 6.56 -7.80
N ALA A 3 12.59 5.60 -6.97
CA ALA A 3 12.42 4.21 -7.32
C ALA A 3 10.90 3.99 -7.42
N ARG A 4 10.33 4.25 -8.60
CA ARG A 4 8.96 3.86 -8.91
C ARG A 4 8.97 2.36 -8.72
N LEU A 5 8.23 1.89 -7.72
CA LEU A 5 8.02 0.46 -7.49
C LEU A 5 7.10 -0.12 -8.57
N ALA A 6 7.37 0.20 -9.84
CA ALA A 6 6.69 -0.28 -11.03
C ALA A 6 6.76 -1.80 -11.15
N HIS A 7 7.60 -2.43 -10.34
CA HIS A 7 7.79 -3.88 -10.29
C HIS A 7 7.18 -4.52 -9.04
N LEU A 8 6.59 -3.75 -8.11
CA LEU A 8 5.79 -4.36 -7.05
C LEU A 8 4.58 -5.05 -7.69
N PRO A 9 4.38 -6.35 -7.47
CA PRO A 9 3.20 -7.05 -7.97
C PRO A 9 1.99 -6.63 -7.12
N LEU A 10 1.35 -5.54 -7.52
CA LEU A 10 0.10 -5.03 -6.95
C LEU A 10 -1.08 -5.37 -7.89
N PRO A 11 -2.29 -5.56 -7.34
CA PRO A 11 -2.65 -5.52 -5.91
C PRO A 11 -2.23 -6.79 -5.16
N ALA A 12 -2.12 -6.70 -3.84
CA ALA A 12 -2.06 -7.84 -2.95
C ALA A 12 -3.47 -8.23 -2.50
N ALA A 13 -3.78 -9.52 -2.54
CA ALA A 13 -5.03 -10.11 -2.06
C ALA A 13 -4.72 -11.35 -1.20
N TYR A 14 -5.63 -11.71 -0.30
CA TYR A 14 -5.47 -12.91 0.52
C TYR A 14 -6.76 -13.74 0.53
N GLY A 15 -6.63 -14.99 0.94
CA GLY A 15 -7.76 -15.87 1.22
C GLY A 15 -7.37 -17.06 2.07
N GLN A 16 -8.33 -17.97 2.24
CA GLN A 16 -8.12 -19.26 2.89
C GLN A 16 -8.52 -20.39 1.95
N ARG A 17 -7.76 -21.48 2.02
CA ARG A 17 -8.06 -22.75 1.38
C ARG A 17 -9.05 -23.57 2.22
N PRO A 18 -9.68 -24.61 1.65
CA PRO A 18 -10.57 -25.50 2.41
C PRO A 18 -9.90 -26.20 3.60
N ASP A 19 -8.58 -26.40 3.56
CA ASP A 19 -7.79 -27.01 4.64
C ASP A 19 -7.42 -26.00 5.76
N GLY A 20 -7.87 -24.74 5.65
CA GLY A 20 -7.58 -23.67 6.60
C GLY A 20 -6.30 -22.89 6.32
N THR A 21 -5.46 -23.34 5.38
CA THR A 21 -4.22 -22.65 4.99
C THR A 21 -4.55 -21.30 4.35
N THR A 22 -3.91 -20.25 4.82
CA THR A 22 -4.00 -18.91 4.24
C THR A 22 -3.05 -18.77 3.06
N TRP A 23 -3.40 -17.90 2.13
CA TRP A 23 -2.52 -17.52 1.02
C TRP A 23 -2.56 -16.01 0.82
N ILE A 24 -1.48 -15.48 0.26
CA ILE A 24 -1.40 -14.13 -0.27
C ILE A 24 -1.01 -14.22 -1.74
N SER A 25 -1.75 -13.53 -2.60
CA SER A 25 -1.45 -13.33 -4.01
C SER A 25 -1.02 -11.89 -4.22
N PHE A 26 0.12 -11.69 -4.88
CA PHE A 26 0.62 -10.41 -5.32
C PHE A 26 0.47 -10.30 -6.82
N GLY A 27 -0.17 -9.24 -7.31
CA GLY A 27 -0.45 -9.02 -8.73
C GLY A 27 -1.85 -9.46 -9.12
N ASP A 28 -2.10 -9.52 -10.43
CA ASP A 28 -3.41 -9.81 -10.99
C ASP A 28 -3.39 -11.19 -11.67
N PRO A 29 -4.03 -12.22 -11.07
CA PRO A 29 -4.09 -13.55 -11.64
C PRO A 29 -4.75 -13.56 -13.04
N ALA A 30 -5.73 -12.69 -13.29
CA ALA A 30 -6.40 -12.60 -14.58
C ALA A 30 -5.47 -12.09 -15.70
N LYS A 31 -4.39 -11.39 -15.34
CA LYS A 31 -3.36 -10.93 -16.27
C LYS A 31 -2.16 -11.88 -16.35
N GLY A 32 -2.20 -13.02 -15.67
CA GLY A 32 -1.12 -14.01 -15.65
C GLY A 32 0.18 -13.54 -14.98
N ARG A 33 0.16 -12.38 -14.31
CA ARG A 33 1.31 -11.79 -13.62
C ARG A 33 1.01 -11.73 -12.14
N HIS A 34 1.10 -12.88 -11.48
CA HIS A 34 0.96 -12.96 -10.05
C HIS A 34 1.94 -13.95 -9.43
N ILE A 35 2.28 -13.70 -8.16
CA ILE A 35 3.02 -14.62 -7.31
C ILE A 35 2.11 -14.92 -6.14
N GLN A 36 1.90 -16.19 -5.85
CA GLN A 36 1.17 -16.61 -4.66
C GLN A 36 2.13 -17.27 -3.68
N ILE A 37 1.98 -16.93 -2.40
CA ILE A 37 2.66 -17.58 -1.29
C ILE A 37 1.61 -18.17 -0.36
N ASP A 38 1.88 -19.38 0.15
CA ASP A 38 1.11 -19.95 1.25
C ASP A 38 1.68 -19.43 2.59
N GLY A 39 0.82 -19.15 3.55
CA GLY A 39 1.12 -18.37 4.76
C GLY A 39 0.71 -16.91 4.58
N PRO A 40 0.28 -16.19 5.65
CA PRO A 40 0.78 -16.21 7.04
C PRO A 40 -0.11 -16.93 8.08
N LEU A 41 0.36 -17.07 9.33
CA LEU A 41 -0.25 -17.83 10.45
C LEU A 41 -1.79 -17.76 10.61
N CYS A 42 -2.44 -16.66 10.20
CA CYS A 42 -3.90 -16.54 10.21
C CYS A 42 -4.41 -15.49 9.20
N ALA A 43 -5.72 -15.51 8.92
CA ALA A 43 -6.36 -14.57 7.99
C ALA A 43 -6.18 -13.11 8.40
N LYS A 44 -6.11 -12.81 9.71
CA LYS A 44 -5.87 -11.45 10.22
C LYS A 44 -4.48 -10.94 9.83
N ALA A 45 -3.44 -11.76 10.03
CA ALA A 45 -2.09 -11.42 9.60
C ALA A 45 -2.01 -11.25 8.07
N ALA A 46 -2.74 -12.08 7.32
CA ALA A 46 -2.80 -11.97 5.86
C ALA A 46 -3.44 -10.65 5.41
N ALA A 47 -4.53 -10.25 6.07
CA ALA A 47 -5.20 -8.98 5.84
C ALA A 47 -4.27 -7.79 6.11
N ASP A 48 -3.55 -7.80 7.23
CA ASP A 48 -2.64 -6.72 7.60
C ASP A 48 -1.45 -6.60 6.62
N ILE A 49 -0.89 -7.72 6.15
CA ILE A 49 0.16 -7.72 5.11
C ILE A 49 -0.39 -7.15 3.79
N CYS A 50 -1.54 -7.63 3.31
CA CYS A 50 -2.14 -7.13 2.08
C CYS A 50 -2.44 -5.63 2.17
N ARG A 51 -2.94 -5.15 3.32
CA ARG A 51 -3.19 -3.73 3.56
C ARG A 51 -1.91 -2.91 3.45
N ALA A 52 -0.85 -3.33 4.15
CA ALA A 52 0.45 -2.64 4.12
C ALA A 52 1.04 -2.57 2.69
N VAL A 53 0.97 -3.68 1.94
CA VAL A 53 1.49 -3.76 0.58
C VAL A 53 0.70 -2.86 -0.38
N ASN A 54 -0.64 -2.88 -0.29
CA ASN A 54 -1.49 -2.03 -1.13
C ASN A 54 -1.37 -0.55 -0.79
N ALA A 55 -1.14 -0.21 0.48
CA ALA A 55 -1.00 1.17 0.94
C ALA A 55 0.37 1.79 0.62
N PHE A 56 1.39 0.97 0.33
CA PHE A 56 2.76 1.47 0.13
C PHE A 56 2.85 2.51 -0.98
N GLY A 57 2.24 2.25 -2.14
CA GLY A 57 2.28 3.15 -3.30
C GLY A 57 1.72 4.54 -2.98
N PRO A 58 0.45 4.63 -2.51
CA PRO A 58 -0.14 5.88 -2.05
C PRO A 58 0.68 6.58 -0.95
N ALA A 59 1.16 5.85 0.05
CA ALA A 59 1.94 6.41 1.15
C ALA A 59 3.28 6.99 0.69
N ALA A 60 4.01 6.28 -0.16
CA ALA A 60 5.26 6.78 -0.73
C ALA A 60 5.03 8.04 -1.57
N PHE A 61 3.98 8.05 -2.39
CA PHE A 61 3.63 9.21 -3.21
C PHE A 61 3.26 10.43 -2.36
N ALA A 62 2.46 10.24 -1.30
CA ALA A 62 2.11 11.31 -0.37
C ALA A 62 3.34 11.88 0.35
N LEU A 63 4.26 11.03 0.82
CA LEU A 63 5.50 11.48 1.46
C LEU A 63 6.41 12.27 0.51
N GLU A 64 6.48 11.88 -0.76
CA GLU A 64 7.22 12.66 -1.76
C GLU A 64 6.57 14.02 -2.02
N ALA A 65 5.24 14.08 -2.07
CA ALA A 65 4.51 15.35 -2.20
C ALA A 65 4.76 16.25 -0.98
N VAL A 66 4.66 15.71 0.25
CA VAL A 66 4.99 16.44 1.48
C VAL A 66 6.42 16.98 1.44
N ARG A 67 7.40 16.17 1.05
CA ARG A 67 8.79 16.61 0.93
C ARG A 67 8.98 17.71 -0.12
N SER A 68 8.22 17.65 -1.21
CA SER A 68 8.32 18.66 -2.28
C SER A 68 7.68 19.99 -1.87
N ASP A 69 6.66 19.94 -1.03
CA ASP A 69 5.86 21.10 -0.62
C ASP A 69 6.46 21.79 0.62
N CYS A 70 7.07 20.99 1.50
CA CYS A 70 7.83 21.45 2.65
C CYS A 70 9.23 21.91 2.24
N ARG A 71 9.43 23.23 2.19
CA ARG A 71 10.71 23.90 1.90
C ARG A 71 11.59 23.98 3.14
N ASP A 72 10.99 24.11 4.31
CA ASP A 72 11.66 24.04 5.61
C ASP A 72 10.78 23.29 6.63
N PRO A 73 11.18 22.08 7.09
CA PRO A 73 10.39 21.30 8.03
C PRO A 73 10.25 21.94 9.41
N ASP A 74 11.13 22.86 9.78
CA ASP A 74 11.11 23.50 11.09
C ASP A 74 10.21 24.75 11.12
N THR A 75 9.95 25.37 9.96
CA THR A 75 9.21 26.64 9.87
C THR A 75 7.96 26.61 9.00
N ASP A 76 7.83 25.64 8.09
CA ASP A 76 6.61 25.47 7.31
C ASP A 76 5.51 24.87 8.18
N THR A 77 4.40 25.58 8.29
CA THR A 77 3.26 25.20 9.15
C THR A 77 2.04 24.73 8.36
N ALA A 78 2.10 24.77 7.03
CA ALA A 78 1.00 24.36 6.17
C ALA A 78 1.48 23.66 4.90
N LEU A 79 0.77 22.61 4.52
CA LEU A 79 0.87 21.97 3.21
C LEU A 79 -0.17 22.58 2.27
N ALA A 80 0.12 22.59 0.97
CA ALA A 80 -0.85 22.89 -0.07
C ALA A 80 -2.03 21.90 0.02
N PRO A 81 -3.28 22.34 -0.27
CA PRO A 81 -4.45 21.48 -0.21
C PRO A 81 -4.30 20.17 -1.01
N ALA A 82 -3.71 20.24 -2.20
CA ALA A 82 -3.46 19.07 -3.05
C ALA A 82 -2.54 18.04 -2.37
N THR A 83 -1.53 18.49 -1.62
CA THR A 83 -0.66 17.60 -0.84
C THR A 83 -1.43 16.95 0.31
N GLY A 84 -2.31 17.72 0.98
CA GLY A 84 -3.19 17.20 2.03
C GLY A 84 -4.11 16.09 1.54
N GLU A 85 -4.73 16.24 0.36
CA GLU A 85 -5.57 15.21 -0.26
C GLU A 85 -4.82 13.89 -0.51
N LEU A 86 -3.54 13.96 -0.89
CA LEU A 86 -2.70 12.77 -1.08
C LEU A 86 -2.40 12.06 0.24
N VAL A 87 -2.19 12.81 1.32
CA VAL A 87 -1.97 12.25 2.66
C VAL A 87 -3.23 11.54 3.15
N GLU A 88 -4.41 12.15 2.98
CA GLU A 88 -5.69 11.52 3.34
C GLU A 88 -5.93 10.23 2.55
N ALA A 89 -5.65 10.23 1.23
CA ALA A 89 -5.76 9.04 0.41
C ALA A 89 -4.80 7.92 0.86
N ALA A 90 -3.58 8.27 1.28
CA ALA A 90 -2.62 7.33 1.84
C ALA A 90 -3.10 6.75 3.18
N LEU A 91 -3.63 7.57 4.07
CA LEU A 91 -4.19 7.13 5.36
C LEU A 91 -5.39 6.20 5.16
N ALA A 92 -6.31 6.56 4.26
CA ALA A 92 -7.45 5.71 3.90
C ALA A 92 -7.01 4.31 3.42
N ALA A 93 -5.98 4.26 2.58
CA ALA A 93 -5.38 3.00 2.12
C ALA A 93 -4.74 2.19 3.27
N MET A 94 -4.12 2.86 4.24
CA MET A 94 -3.53 2.23 5.43
C MET A 94 -4.55 1.76 6.47
N GLU A 95 -5.72 2.39 6.55
CA GLU A 95 -6.82 1.98 7.44
C GLU A 95 -7.69 0.87 6.83
N GLY A 96 -7.61 0.66 5.51
CA GLY A 96 -8.49 -0.27 4.80
C GLY A 96 -9.91 0.25 4.67
N ARG A 97 -10.09 1.58 4.74
CA ARG A 97 -11.34 2.28 4.45
C ARG A 97 -11.21 2.85 3.03
N ALA A 98 -11.57 2.04 2.03
CA ALA A 98 -11.73 2.48 0.65
C ALA A 98 -13.20 2.35 0.25
#